data_AF-A0A1I6SI15-F1
#
_entry.id   AF-A0A1I6SI15-F1
#
_cell.length_a   1.000
_cell.length_b   1.000
_cell.length_c   1.000
_cell.angle_alpha   90.00
_cell.angle_beta   90.00
_cell.angle_gamma   90.00
#
_symmetry.space_group_name_H-M   'P 1'
#
loop_
_entity.id
_entity.type
_entity.pdbx_description
1 polymer ?
#
loop_
_entity_poly.entity_id
_entity_poly.type
_entity_poly.pdbx_seq_one_letter_code
_entity_poly.pdbx_strand_id
1 'polypeptide(L)'
;MRLRNWTAWLTVGKRKKRNRPPLDERHRLAIRLIARKSLRTSYEAIALECGVSRRQLYRWLDRKDFRRELRKETEKVKTEVRRSTPRINLDGCSADVLRRYFEVAGVLARESD
;
A
#
# COMPACT_ATOMS: atom_id res chain seq x y z
N MET A 1 -45.58 -42.44 19.18
CA MET A 1 -45.31 -41.10 18.59
C MET A 1 -43.95 -40.60 19.07
N ARG A 2 -42.94 -40.50 18.19
CA ARG A 2 -41.59 -39.98 18.50
C ARG A 2 -41.47 -38.56 17.94
N LEU A 3 -41.39 -37.56 18.82
CA LEU A 3 -41.06 -36.19 18.46
C LEU A 3 -39.57 -36.12 18.04
N ARG A 4 -39.31 -35.90 16.75
CA ARG A 4 -37.96 -35.61 16.23
C ARG A 4 -37.68 -34.13 16.47
N ASN A 5 -36.79 -33.83 17.42
CA ASN A 5 -36.26 -32.47 17.63
C ASN A 5 -35.50 -32.01 16.37
N TRP A 6 -35.99 -30.95 15.73
CA TRP A 6 -35.47 -30.34 14.49
C TRP A 6 -34.54 -29.13 14.72
N THR A 7 -33.98 -28.95 15.91
CA THR A 7 -33.29 -27.70 16.30
C THR A 7 -31.75 -27.81 16.42
N ALA A 8 -31.12 -28.72 15.68
CA ALA A 8 -29.67 -28.96 15.80
C ALA A 8 -28.75 -28.08 14.93
N TRP A 9 -29.25 -27.03 14.26
CA TRP A 9 -28.46 -26.30 13.24
C TRP A 9 -27.95 -24.89 13.62
N LEU A 10 -28.19 -24.36 14.82
CA LEU A 10 -27.95 -22.94 15.10
C LEU A 10 -26.78 -22.57 16.02
N THR A 11 -25.85 -23.48 16.32
CA THR A 11 -24.66 -23.13 17.12
C THR A 11 -23.36 -23.46 16.38
N VAL A 12 -23.16 -22.81 15.23
CA VAL A 12 -21.80 -22.66 14.66
C VAL A 12 -20.99 -21.80 15.65
N GLY A 13 -20.31 -22.45 16.58
CA GLY A 13 -19.44 -21.80 17.56
C GLY A 13 -18.48 -20.83 16.86
N LYS A 14 -18.48 -19.56 17.29
CA LYS A 14 -17.59 -18.53 16.74
C LYS A 14 -16.15 -19.01 16.87
N ARG A 15 -15.52 -19.39 15.75
CA ARG A 15 -14.11 -19.82 15.72
C ARG A 15 -13.25 -18.75 16.42
N LYS A 16 -12.53 -19.16 17.47
CA LYS A 16 -11.64 -18.30 18.27
C LYS A 16 -10.65 -17.62 17.31
N LYS A 17 -10.68 -16.27 17.22
CA LYS A 17 -9.70 -15.52 16.42
C LYS A 17 -8.31 -15.82 16.96
N ARG A 18 -7.45 -16.45 16.17
CA ARG A 18 -6.04 -16.62 16.53
C ARG A 18 -5.44 -15.23 16.72
N ASN A 19 -4.87 -14.98 17.90
CA ASN A 19 -4.11 -13.76 18.17
C ASN A 19 -2.93 -13.73 17.19
N ARG A 20 -2.98 -12.79 16.23
CA ARG A 20 -1.87 -12.59 15.30
C ARG A 20 -0.79 -11.80 16.02
N PRO A 21 0.50 -12.11 15.79
CA PRO A 21 1.57 -11.33 16.37
C PRO A 21 1.46 -9.86 15.91
N PRO A 22 1.81 -8.90 16.78
CA PRO A 22 1.82 -7.48 16.44
C PRO A 22 2.79 -7.19 15.28
N LEU A 23 2.72 -5.97 14.73
CA LEU A 23 3.63 -5.54 13.68
C LEU A 23 5.05 -5.42 14.21
N ASP A 24 5.91 -6.30 13.72
CA ASP A 24 7.36 -6.32 13.96
C ASP A 24 8.11 -5.32 13.07
N GLU A 25 9.40 -5.10 13.34
CA GLU A 25 10.25 -4.11 12.66
C GLU A 25 10.30 -4.31 11.14
N ARG A 26 10.35 -5.55 10.67
CA ARG A 26 10.29 -5.85 9.22
C ARG A 26 9.00 -5.36 8.57
N HIS A 27 7.88 -5.39 9.30
CA HIS A 27 6.62 -4.86 8.79
C HIS A 27 6.68 -3.34 8.67
N ARG A 28 7.29 -2.67 9.65
CA ARG A 28 7.44 -1.20 9.64
C ARG A 28 8.38 -0.75 8.52
N LEU A 29 9.46 -1.48 8.27
CA LEU A 29 10.34 -1.25 7.13
C LEU A 29 9.58 -1.39 5.81
N ALA A 30 8.85 -2.50 5.64
CA ALA A 30 8.01 -2.71 4.45
C ALA A 30 6.99 -1.59 4.24
N ILE A 31 6.33 -1.14 5.32
CA ILE A 31 5.38 0.00 5.27
C ILE A 31 6.06 1.27 4.75
N ARG A 32 7.24 1.62 5.29
CA ARG A 32 7.99 2.82 4.87
C ARG A 32 8.37 2.74 3.38
N LEU A 33 8.88 1.59 2.94
CA LEU A 33 9.28 1.37 1.56
C LEU A 33 8.09 1.42 0.59
N ILE A 34 6.94 0.84 0.97
CA ILE A 34 5.74 0.85 0.15
C ILE A 34 5.11 2.25 0.11
N ALA A 35 5.12 2.99 1.22
CA ALA A 35 4.58 4.35 1.27
C ALA A 35 5.36 5.33 0.37
N ARG A 36 6.67 5.13 0.22
CA ARG A 36 7.57 5.94 -0.62
C ARG A 36 7.86 5.31 -1.98
N LYS A 37 7.20 4.21 -2.32
CA LYS A 37 7.45 3.45 -3.54
C LYS A 37 7.22 4.34 -4.78
N SER A 38 8.19 4.34 -5.68
CA SER A 38 8.02 4.89 -7.04
C SER A 38 7.29 3.89 -7.94
N LEU A 39 6.77 4.34 -9.09
CA LEU A 39 6.18 3.45 -10.10
C LEU A 39 7.14 2.34 -10.55
N ARG A 40 8.46 2.59 -10.48
CA ARG A 40 9.51 1.66 -10.92
C ARG A 40 9.91 0.64 -9.85
N THR A 41 9.57 0.85 -8.58
CA THR A 41 10.02 -0.06 -7.50
C THR A 41 9.12 -1.30 -7.46
N SER A 42 9.66 -2.48 -7.75
CA SER A 42 8.91 -3.73 -7.70
C SER A 42 8.64 -4.17 -6.25
N TYR A 43 7.55 -4.91 -6.02
CA TYR A 43 7.30 -5.53 -4.71
C TYR A 43 8.32 -6.60 -4.36
N GLU A 44 9.02 -7.14 -5.36
CA GLU A 44 10.08 -8.12 -5.19
C GLU A 44 11.33 -7.49 -4.59
N ALA A 45 11.73 -6.31 -5.07
CA ALA A 45 12.81 -5.54 -4.46
C ALA A 45 12.50 -5.17 -3.00
N ILE A 46 11.25 -4.77 -2.71
CA ILE A 46 10.83 -4.45 -1.33
C ILE A 46 10.87 -5.69 -0.44
N ALA A 47 10.46 -6.85 -0.95
CA ALA A 47 10.49 -8.10 -0.21
C ALA A 47 11.94 -8.51 0.13
N LEU A 48 12.85 -8.35 -0.84
CA LEU A 48 14.28 -8.60 -0.65
C LEU A 48 14.86 -7.68 0.43
N GLU A 49 14.59 -6.38 0.36
CA GLU A 49 15.03 -5.39 1.34
C GLU A 49 14.53 -5.71 2.76
N CYS A 50 13.32 -6.26 2.86
CA CYS A 50 12.73 -6.66 4.14
C CYS A 50 13.18 -8.05 4.63
N GLY A 51 13.98 -8.78 3.84
CA GLY A 51 14.41 -10.15 4.15
C GLY A 51 13.25 -11.15 4.24
N VAL A 52 12.25 -11.02 3.37
CA VAL A 52 11.07 -11.90 3.34
C VAL A 52 10.74 -12.35 1.92
N SER A 53 9.98 -13.45 1.81
CA SER A 53 9.46 -13.87 0.50
C SER A 53 8.39 -12.91 -0.02
N ARG A 54 8.29 -12.76 -1.33
CA ARG A 54 7.24 -11.97 -2.00
C ARG A 54 5.84 -12.40 -1.58
N ARG A 55 5.60 -13.71 -1.42
CA ARG A 55 4.31 -14.27 -0.97
C ARG A 55 3.99 -13.87 0.47
N GLN A 56 4.99 -13.79 1.34
CA GLN A 56 4.83 -13.31 2.71
C GLN A 56 4.48 -11.82 2.74
N LEU A 57 5.11 -11.00 1.90
CA LEU A 57 4.77 -9.58 1.77
C LEU A 57 3.31 -9.38 1.32
N TYR A 58 2.82 -10.16 0.35
CA TYR A 58 1.40 -10.11 -0.04
C TYR A 58 0.46 -10.50 1.10
N ARG A 59 0.80 -11.53 1.89
CA ARG A 59 0.02 -11.89 3.08
C ARG A 59 -0.02 -10.76 4.10
N TRP A 60 1.05 -9.97 4.23
CA TRP A 60 1.05 -8.79 5.10
C TRP A 60 0.12 -7.70 4.58
N LEU A 61 0.13 -7.44 3.27
CA LEU A 61 -0.78 -6.47 2.61
C LEU A 61 -2.25 -6.81 2.84
N ASP A 62 -2.60 -8.08 2.98
CA ASP A 62 -3.97 -8.49 3.29
C ASP A 62 -4.37 -8.23 4.75
N ARG A 63 -3.42 -7.98 5.66
CA ARG A 63 -3.74 -7.76 7.07
C ARG A 63 -4.30 -6.35 7.30
N LYS A 64 -5.31 -6.24 8.16
CA LYS A 64 -6.01 -4.96 8.47
C LYS A 64 -5.12 -3.99 9.26
N ASP A 65 -4.34 -4.50 10.20
CA ASP A 65 -3.38 -3.72 11.00
C ASP A 65 -2.27 -3.14 10.12
N PHE A 66 -1.70 -3.97 9.25
CA PHE A 66 -0.69 -3.53 8.28
C PHE A 66 -1.24 -2.44 7.35
N ARG A 67 -2.43 -2.66 6.76
CA ARG A 67 -3.09 -1.67 5.88
C ARG A 67 -3.38 -0.35 6.58
N ARG A 68 -3.79 -0.39 7.85
CA ARG A 68 -4.05 0.82 8.64
C ARG A 68 -2.79 1.65 8.82
N GLU A 69 -1.69 1.03 9.22
CA GLU A 69 -0.43 1.75 9.39
C GLU A 69 0.16 2.21 8.05
N LEU A 70 0.04 1.40 7.00
CA LEU A 70 0.43 1.80 5.64
C LEU A 70 -0.31 3.06 5.20
N ARG A 71 -1.64 3.12 5.39
CA ARG A 71 -2.43 4.31 5.03
C ARG A 71 -1.96 5.56 5.76
N LYS A 72 -1.67 5.47 7.05
CA LYS A 72 -1.15 6.61 7.82
C LYS A 72 0.19 7.09 7.26
N GLU A 73 1.09 6.17 6.96
CA GLU A 73 2.41 6.51 6.44
C GLU A 73 2.31 7.11 5.03
N THR A 74 1.46 6.56 4.15
CA THR A 74 1.18 7.16 2.84
C THR A 74 0.63 8.57 2.96
N GLU A 75 -0.29 8.85 3.89
CA GLU A 75 -0.82 10.21 4.08
C GLU A 75 0.23 11.18 4.61
N LYS A 76 1.15 10.74 5.48
CA LYS A 76 2.30 11.55 5.88
C LYS A 76 3.18 11.90 4.68
N VAL A 77 3.55 10.92 3.87
CA VAL A 77 4.37 11.13 2.66
C VAL A 77 3.67 12.07 1.69
N LYS A 78 2.37 11.91 1.44
CA LYS A 78 1.59 12.85 0.61
C LYS A 78 1.62 14.28 1.16
N THR A 79 1.49 14.42 2.47
CA THR A 79 1.51 15.74 3.14
C THR A 79 2.90 16.37 3.04
N GLU A 80 3.96 15.58 3.21
CA GLU A 80 5.35 15.98 3.02
C GLU A 80 5.59 16.47 1.59
N VAL A 81 5.24 15.66 0.59
CA VAL A 81 5.35 16.03 -0.83
C VAL A 81 4.54 17.29 -1.14
N ARG A 82 3.30 17.40 -0.66
CA ARG A 82 2.48 18.61 -0.87
C ARG A 82 3.08 19.89 -0.27
N ARG A 83 3.84 19.78 0.82
CA ARG A 83 4.53 20.92 1.44
C ARG A 83 5.80 21.28 0.68
N SER A 84 6.51 20.28 0.17
CA SER A 84 7.76 20.47 -0.56
C SER A 84 7.59 20.89 -2.02
N THR A 85 6.48 20.50 -2.66
CA THR A 85 6.20 20.88 -4.04
C THR A 85 5.57 22.27 -4.08
N PRO A 86 6.21 23.27 -4.73
CA PRO A 86 5.56 24.57 -4.93
C PRO A 86 4.25 24.35 -5.70
N ARG A 87 3.18 25.03 -5.30
CA ARG A 87 1.91 25.01 -6.03
C ARG A 87 2.12 25.75 -7.34
N ILE A 88 2.56 25.04 -8.38
CA ILE A 88 2.61 25.56 -9.73
C ILE A 88 1.15 25.65 -10.21
N ASN A 89 0.61 26.87 -10.29
CA ASN A 89 -0.66 27.09 -10.98
C ASN A 89 -0.41 26.84 -12.47
N LEU A 90 -0.93 25.72 -12.98
CA LEU A 90 -0.84 25.36 -14.39
C LEU A 90 -1.91 26.06 -15.24
N ASP A 91 -2.83 26.78 -14.60
CA ASP A 91 -3.82 27.62 -15.27
C ASP A 91 -3.08 28.75 -15.99
N GLY A 92 -3.03 28.66 -17.33
CA GLY A 92 -2.33 29.60 -18.21
C GLY A 92 -0.92 29.17 -18.64
N CYS A 93 -0.45 27.97 -18.27
CA CYS A 93 0.81 27.44 -18.80
C CYS A 93 0.63 26.98 -20.26
N SER A 94 1.50 27.45 -21.16
CA SER A 94 1.61 26.91 -22.53
C SER A 94 1.83 25.39 -22.49
N ALA A 95 1.29 24.69 -23.48
CA ALA A 95 1.52 23.25 -23.67
C ALA A 95 3.01 22.87 -23.67
N ASP A 96 3.89 23.76 -24.13
CA ASP A 96 5.34 23.55 -24.15
C ASP A 96 5.95 23.50 -22.74
N VAL A 97 5.42 24.32 -21.82
CA VAL A 97 5.86 24.36 -20.42
C VAL A 97 5.41 23.09 -19.69
N LEU A 98 4.19 22.64 -19.96
CA LEU A 98 3.68 21.38 -19.44
C LEU A 98 4.50 20.20 -19.96
N ARG A 99 4.79 20.16 -21.27
CA ARG A 99 5.60 19.10 -21.88
C ARG A 99 6.99 19.02 -21.26
N ARG A 100 7.68 20.17 -21.13
CA ARG A 100 9.00 20.23 -20.47
C ARG A 100 8.94 19.83 -18.99
N TYR A 101 7.90 20.22 -18.26
CA TYR A 101 7.72 19.80 -16.87
C TYR A 101 7.53 18.28 -16.74
N PHE A 102 6.69 17.68 -17.59
CA PHE A 102 6.45 16.23 -17.58
C PHE A 102 7.65 15.41 -18.08
N GLU A 103 8.47 15.96 -18.99
CA GLU A 103 9.75 15.38 -19.39
C GLU A 103 10.77 15.40 -18.23
N VAL A 104 10.94 16.53 -17.56
CA VAL A 104 11.86 16.67 -16.41
C VAL A 104 11.39 15.83 -15.22
N ALA A 105 10.09 15.77 -14.98
CA ALA A 105 9.49 14.91 -13.96
C ALA A 105 9.55 13.40 -14.32
N GLY A 106 10.01 13.06 -15.53
CA GLY A 106 10.17 11.67 -15.98
C GLY A 106 8.85 10.91 -16.18
N VAL A 107 7.75 11.63 -16.39
CA VAL A 107 6.39 11.10 -16.55
C VAL A 107 6.10 10.78 -18.02
N LEU A 108 6.63 11.57 -18.95
CA LEU A 108 6.65 11.22 -20.37
C LEU A 108 7.93 10.44 -20.67
N ALA A 109 7.78 9.24 -21.24
CA ALA A 109 8.92 8.53 -21.80
C ALA A 109 9.53 9.42 -22.89
N ARG A 110 10.86 9.54 -22.90
CA ARG A 110 11.57 9.96 -24.11
C ARG A 110 11.16 8.96 -25.18
N GLU A 111 10.30 9.36 -26.10
CA GLU A 111 10.26 8.70 -27.40
C GLU A 111 11.65 8.95 -28.00
N SER A 112 12.44 7.89 -27.99
CA SER A 112 13.72 7.84 -28.68
C SER A 112 13.41 7.64 -30.15
N ASP A 113 13.74 8.64 -30.96
CA ASP A 113 14.17 8.48 -32.36
C ASP A 113 15.53 9.20 -32.50
#